data_AF-A0A847NV03-F1
#
_entry.id   AF-A0A847NV03-F1
#
_cell.length_a   1.000
_cell.length_b   1.000
_cell.length_c   1.000
_cell.angle_alpha   90.00
_cell.angle_beta   90.00
_cell.angle_gamma   90.00
#
_symmetry.space_group_name_H-M   'P 1'
#
loop_
_entity.id
_entity.type
_entity.pdbx_description
1 polymer ?
#
loop_
_entity_poly.entity_id
_entity_poly.type
_entity_poly.pdbx_seq_one_letter_code
_entity_poly.pdbx_strand_id
1 'polypeptide(L)'
;MEKIIRFFEKPYYEGLEKLCKKYLELLENLWSFADTDEIRLIDETLNEVLIRKKMGDSPKKFINSTESQIKDYFNNEKVEVYENISPNITDMWLKKINRFLSDNKIFVENLGLIYPDSGQLDIRQNYVNYIFIKQILPSLEIRAGKGFK
;
A
#
# COMPACT_ATOMS: atom_id res chain seq x y z
N MET A 1 -6.76 -31.19 17.72
CA MET A 1 -6.62 -29.85 18.32
C MET A 1 -6.27 -28.80 17.27
N GLU A 2 -5.28 -29.04 16.40
CA GLU A 2 -4.92 -28.11 15.30
C GLU A 2 -6.07 -27.73 14.36
N LYS A 3 -6.96 -28.67 13.99
CA LYS A 3 -8.10 -28.38 13.09
C LYS A 3 -9.10 -27.39 13.69
N ILE A 4 -9.30 -27.42 15.01
CA ILE A 4 -10.22 -26.53 15.73
C ILE A 4 -9.62 -25.12 15.81
N ILE A 5 -8.33 -25.02 16.16
CA ILE A 5 -7.61 -23.73 16.20
C ILE A 5 -7.63 -23.06 14.81
N ARG A 6 -7.34 -23.81 13.74
CA ARG A 6 -7.42 -23.29 12.36
C ARG A 6 -8.82 -22.80 11.98
N PHE A 7 -9.88 -23.47 12.45
CA PHE A 7 -11.26 -23.05 12.18
C PHE A 7 -11.60 -21.73 12.88
N PHE A 8 -11.08 -21.49 14.09
CA PHE A 8 -11.27 -20.22 14.79
C PHE A 8 -10.42 -19.08 14.20
N GLU A 9 -9.25 -19.38 13.65
CA GLU A 9 -8.37 -18.38 13.02
C GLU A 9 -8.84 -17.98 11.61
N LYS A 10 -9.53 -18.87 10.89
CA LYS A 10 -9.95 -18.61 9.51
C LYS A 10 -10.87 -17.36 9.38
N PRO A 11 -11.95 -17.19 10.16
CA PRO A 11 -12.77 -15.98 10.13
C PRO A 11 -11.98 -14.69 10.40
N TYR A 12 -10.95 -14.78 11.25
CA TYR A 12 -10.06 -13.65 11.52
C TYR A 12 -9.23 -13.28 10.29
N TYR A 13 -8.56 -14.24 9.65
CA TYR A 13 -7.78 -13.98 8.44
C TYR A 13 -8.64 -13.56 7.24
N GLU A 14 -9.86 -14.10 7.11
CA GLU A 14 -10.83 -13.63 6.10
C GLU A 14 -11.26 -12.18 6.35
N GLY A 15 -11.42 -11.78 7.61
CA GLY A 15 -11.69 -10.38 7.99
C GLY A 15 -10.55 -9.44 7.58
N LEU A 16 -9.32 -9.83 7.89
CA LEU A 16 -8.10 -9.09 7.48
C LEU A 16 -7.97 -8.99 5.96
N GLU A 17 -8.18 -10.10 5.25
CA GLU A 17 -8.14 -10.13 3.79
C GLU A 17 -9.17 -9.19 3.17
N LYS A 18 -10.43 -9.26 3.64
CA LYS A 18 -11.52 -8.37 3.18
C LYS A 18 -11.18 -6.90 3.40
N LEU A 19 -10.62 -6.58 4.58
CA LEU A 19 -10.17 -5.22 4.88
C LEU A 19 -9.11 -4.76 3.89
N CYS A 20 -8.05 -5.55 3.71
CA CYS A 20 -6.95 -5.25 2.80
C CYS A 20 -7.44 -5.03 1.38
N LYS A 21 -8.26 -5.95 0.84
CA LYS A 21 -8.82 -5.84 -0.51
C LYS A 21 -9.66 -4.58 -0.68
N LYS A 22 -10.54 -4.30 0.28
CA LYS A 22 -11.40 -3.11 0.18
C LYS A 22 -10.61 -1.81 0.31
N TYR A 23 -9.59 -1.77 1.17
CA TYR A 23 -8.72 -0.61 1.30
C TYR A 23 -7.94 -0.34 0.01
N LEU A 24 -7.36 -1.37 -0.61
CA LEU A 24 -6.68 -1.26 -1.91
C LEU A 24 -7.64 -0.74 -2.98
N GLU A 25 -8.86 -1.29 -3.08
CA GLU A 25 -9.87 -0.85 -4.04
C GLU A 25 -10.19 0.64 -3.87
N LEU A 26 -10.36 1.12 -2.64
CA LEU A 26 -10.64 2.54 -2.38
C LEU A 26 -9.48 3.44 -2.81
N LEU A 27 -8.23 3.04 -2.56
CA LEU A 27 -7.05 3.79 -2.97
C LEU A 27 -6.82 3.74 -4.48
N GLU A 28 -7.04 2.60 -5.13
CA GLU A 28 -6.92 2.47 -6.58
C GLU A 28 -7.94 3.36 -7.30
N ASN A 29 -9.15 3.50 -6.75
CA ASN A 29 -10.13 4.46 -7.26
C ASN A 29 -9.71 5.92 -7.05
N LEU A 30 -9.03 6.25 -5.95
CA LEU A 30 -8.48 7.60 -5.76
C LEU A 30 -7.33 7.84 -6.77
N TRP A 31 -6.42 6.89 -6.89
CA TRP A 31 -5.23 7.03 -7.71
C TRP A 31 -5.48 6.92 -9.21
N SER A 32 -6.63 6.41 -9.64
CA SER A 32 -7.04 6.48 -11.06
C SER A 32 -7.25 7.90 -11.56
N PHE A 33 -7.30 8.90 -10.67
CA PHE A 33 -7.35 10.32 -11.02
C PHE A 33 -5.96 10.98 -11.15
N ALA A 34 -4.87 10.26 -10.86
CA ALA A 34 -3.51 10.76 -11.02
C ALA A 34 -3.04 10.62 -12.48
N ASP A 35 -1.94 11.31 -12.82
CA ASP A 35 -1.30 11.15 -14.13
C ASP A 35 -0.66 9.76 -14.24
N THR A 36 -1.34 8.86 -14.96
CA THR A 36 -0.90 7.46 -15.11
C THR A 36 0.34 7.32 -15.97
N ASP A 37 0.58 8.25 -16.91
CA ASP A 37 1.78 8.23 -17.75
C ASP A 37 3.01 8.62 -16.92
N GLU A 38 2.86 9.59 -16.02
CA GLU A 38 3.92 9.99 -15.08
C GLU A 38 4.26 8.86 -14.10
N ILE A 39 3.26 8.23 -13.47
CA ILE A 39 3.49 7.07 -12.60
C ILE A 39 4.22 5.94 -13.34
N ARG A 40 3.80 5.63 -14.58
CA ARG A 40 4.47 4.61 -15.40
C ARG A 40 5.93 4.98 -15.67
N LEU A 41 6.20 6.22 -16.05
CA LEU A 41 7.56 6.69 -16.31
C LEU A 41 8.44 6.57 -15.06
N ILE A 42 7.90 6.90 -13.88
CA ILE A 42 8.60 6.75 -12.60
C ILE A 42 8.96 5.28 -12.35
N ASP A 43 8.04 4.34 -12.57
CA ASP A 43 8.29 2.90 -12.38
C ASP A 43 9.29 2.34 -13.41
N GLU A 44 9.20 2.76 -14.68
CA GLU A 44 10.17 2.41 -15.72
C GLU A 44 11.57 2.91 -15.37
N THR A 45 11.67 4.17 -14.93
CA THR A 45 12.94 4.78 -14.52
C THR A 45 13.54 4.09 -13.29
N LEU A 46 12.71 3.77 -12.28
CA LEU A 46 13.15 2.99 -11.13
C LEU A 46 13.76 1.65 -11.58
N ASN A 47 13.08 0.91 -12.45
CA ASN A 47 13.56 -0.37 -12.94
C ASN A 47 14.89 -0.24 -13.67
N GLU A 48 15.04 0.77 -14.54
CA GLU A 48 16.29 1.05 -15.24
C GLU A 48 17.43 1.34 -14.26
N VAL A 49 17.19 2.21 -13.27
CA VAL A 49 18.19 2.56 -12.24
C VAL A 49 18.62 1.33 -11.45
N LEU A 50 17.68 0.46 -11.07
CA LEU A 50 18.01 -0.78 -10.35
C LEU A 50 18.81 -1.77 -11.20
N ILE A 51 18.53 -1.89 -12.50
CA ILE A 51 19.31 -2.72 -13.43
C ILE A 51 20.73 -2.17 -13.56
N ARG A 52 20.87 -0.89 -13.86
CA ARG A 52 22.17 -0.21 -13.98
C ARG A 52 23.00 -0.34 -12.71
N LYS A 53 22.37 -0.24 -11.54
CA LYS A 53 23.04 -0.47 -10.25
C LYS A 53 23.60 -1.86 -10.11
N LYS A 54 22.84 -2.90 -10.48
CA LYS A 54 23.32 -4.29 -10.45
C LYS A 54 24.48 -4.52 -11.40
N MET A 55 24.57 -3.74 -12.48
CA MET A 55 25.68 -3.77 -13.44
C MET A 55 26.89 -2.92 -13.01
N GLY A 56 26.82 -2.20 -11.89
CA GLY A 56 27.89 -1.32 -11.43
C GLY A 56 27.92 0.05 -12.13
N ASP A 57 26.95 0.37 -12.97
CA ASP A 57 26.84 1.63 -13.74
C ASP A 57 25.74 2.54 -13.18
N SER A 58 25.72 2.73 -11.86
CA SER A 58 24.70 3.56 -11.21
C SER A 58 24.78 5.02 -11.67
N PRO A 59 23.65 5.68 -11.99
CA PRO A 59 23.65 7.12 -12.24
C PRO A 59 24.28 7.90 -11.08
N LYS A 60 24.94 9.03 -11.38
CA LYS A 60 25.70 9.82 -10.39
C LYS A 60 24.93 10.09 -9.09
N LYS A 61 23.63 10.38 -9.19
CA LYS A 61 22.74 10.64 -8.05
C LYS A 61 22.59 9.45 -7.09
N PHE A 62 22.80 8.22 -7.55
CA PHE A 62 22.52 6.97 -6.82
C PHE A 62 23.75 6.08 -6.58
N ILE A 63 24.96 6.57 -6.88
CA ILE A 63 26.22 5.80 -6.75
C ILE A 63 26.36 5.20 -5.33
N ASN A 64 26.12 6.01 -4.31
CA ASN A 64 26.26 5.61 -2.89
C ASN A 64 24.94 5.20 -2.23
N SER A 65 23.83 5.15 -2.98
CA SER A 65 22.53 4.80 -2.43
C SER A 65 22.36 3.28 -2.33
N THR A 66 21.67 2.79 -1.32
CA THR A 66 21.20 1.39 -1.28
C THR A 66 20.01 1.19 -2.22
N GLU A 67 19.67 -0.05 -2.54
CA GLU A 67 18.44 -0.35 -3.29
C GLU A 67 17.18 0.17 -2.57
N SER A 68 17.14 0.10 -1.24
CA SER A 68 16.04 0.66 -0.45
C SER A 68 15.94 2.17 -0.63
N GLN A 69 17.05 2.89 -0.49
CA GLN A 69 17.07 4.35 -0.63
C GLN A 69 16.63 4.80 -2.04
N ILE A 70 16.99 4.02 -3.07
CA ILE A 70 16.52 4.28 -4.43
C ILE A 70 15.01 4.07 -4.52
N LYS A 71 14.48 2.95 -4.02
CA LYS A 71 13.03 2.70 -4.00
C LYS A 71 12.27 3.78 -3.23
N ASP A 72 12.80 4.21 -2.08
CA ASP A 72 12.20 5.26 -1.26
C ASP A 72 12.16 6.60 -2.02
N TYR A 73 13.22 6.93 -2.75
CA TYR A 73 13.24 8.11 -3.63
C TYR A 73 12.11 8.04 -4.67
N PHE A 74 12.01 6.97 -5.45
CA PHE A 74 10.98 6.84 -6.48
C PHE A 74 9.56 6.70 -5.90
N ASN A 75 9.41 6.15 -4.69
CA ASN A 75 8.14 6.14 -3.98
C ASN A 75 7.71 7.55 -3.58
N ASN A 76 8.64 8.42 -3.19
CA ASN A 76 8.32 9.82 -2.90
C ASN A 76 7.84 10.57 -4.15
N GLU A 77 8.49 10.35 -5.30
CA GLU A 77 8.05 10.92 -6.57
C GLU A 77 6.62 10.45 -6.92
N LYS A 78 6.28 9.17 -6.70
CA LYS A 78 4.90 8.70 -6.89
C LYS A 78 3.90 9.37 -5.95
N VAL A 79 4.29 9.60 -4.69
CA VAL A 79 3.46 10.31 -3.72
C VAL A 79 3.18 11.74 -4.21
N GLU A 80 4.18 12.43 -4.77
CA GLU A 80 4.00 13.78 -5.33
C GLU A 80 2.97 13.79 -6.48
N VAL A 81 3.01 12.78 -7.36
CA VAL A 81 2.01 12.64 -8.43
C VAL A 81 0.60 12.43 -7.85
N TYR A 82 0.46 11.64 -6.78
CA TYR A 82 -0.83 11.48 -6.10
C TYR A 82 -1.28 12.73 -5.33
N GLU A 83 -0.37 13.54 -4.83
CA GLU A 83 -0.67 14.82 -4.18
C GLU A 83 -1.19 15.87 -5.18
N ASN A 84 -0.86 15.73 -6.47
CA ASN A 84 -1.35 16.60 -7.54
C ASN A 84 -2.80 16.32 -7.97
N ILE A 85 -3.44 15.28 -7.46
CA ILE A 85 -4.87 15.02 -7.69
C ILE A 85 -5.69 16.20 -7.14
N SER A 86 -6.70 16.63 -7.89
CA SER A 86 -7.60 17.72 -7.52
C SER A 86 -8.04 17.66 -6.04
N PRO A 87 -7.84 18.72 -5.24
CA PRO A 87 -8.13 18.71 -3.80
C PRO A 87 -9.57 18.29 -3.45
N ASN A 88 -10.54 18.63 -4.30
CA ASN A 88 -11.94 18.26 -4.10
C ASN A 88 -12.16 16.75 -4.25
N ILE A 89 -11.47 16.12 -5.22
CA ILE A 89 -11.52 14.67 -5.43
C ILE A 89 -10.82 13.98 -4.26
N THR A 90 -9.64 14.47 -3.91
CA THR A 90 -8.82 13.96 -2.80
C THR A 90 -9.57 13.99 -1.47
N ASP A 91 -10.14 15.12 -1.06
CA ASP A 91 -10.88 15.23 0.21
C ASP A 91 -12.10 14.30 0.25
N MET A 92 -12.85 14.19 -0.86
CA MET A 92 -14.00 13.28 -0.94
C MET A 92 -13.59 11.82 -0.69
N TRP A 93 -12.53 11.36 -1.36
CA TRP A 93 -12.04 9.99 -1.22
C TRP A 93 -11.36 9.74 0.11
N LEU A 94 -10.53 10.65 0.60
CA LEU A 94 -9.88 10.53 1.90
C LEU A 94 -10.90 10.45 3.03
N LYS A 95 -11.99 11.22 2.99
CA LYS A 95 -13.10 11.05 3.95
C LYS A 95 -13.69 9.64 3.92
N LYS A 96 -13.92 9.09 2.74
CA LYS A 96 -14.46 7.73 2.56
C LYS A 96 -13.48 6.67 3.09
N ILE A 97 -12.19 6.82 2.78
CA ILE A 97 -11.13 5.92 3.23
C ILE A 97 -10.97 5.98 4.75
N ASN A 98 -10.91 7.17 5.33
CA ASN A 98 -10.76 7.35 6.78
C ASN A 98 -11.96 6.80 7.55
N ARG A 99 -13.18 6.99 7.02
CA ARG A 99 -14.38 6.35 7.58
C ARG A 99 -14.28 4.84 7.53
N PHE A 100 -13.88 4.27 6.39
CA PHE A 100 -13.69 2.83 6.25
C PHE A 100 -12.65 2.27 7.25
N LEU A 101 -11.51 2.94 7.42
CA LEU A 101 -10.50 2.55 8.41
C LEU A 101 -11.04 2.64 9.85
N SER A 102 -11.81 3.69 10.15
CA SER A 102 -12.42 3.89 11.46
C SER A 102 -13.45 2.81 11.79
N ASP A 103 -14.31 2.47 10.83
CA ASP A 103 -15.33 1.41 10.97
C ASP A 103 -14.69 0.02 11.18
N ASN A 104 -13.41 -0.14 10.81
CA ASN A 104 -12.67 -1.39 10.93
C ASN A 104 -11.46 -1.31 11.88
N LYS A 105 -11.48 -0.36 12.83
CA LYS A 105 -10.35 -0.02 13.71
C LYS A 105 -9.59 -1.22 14.28
N ILE A 106 -10.30 -2.21 14.82
CA ILE A 106 -9.68 -3.41 15.42
C ILE A 106 -8.76 -4.14 14.43
N PHE A 107 -9.21 -4.31 13.18
CA PHE A 107 -8.41 -4.97 12.16
C PHE A 107 -7.26 -4.09 11.66
N VAL A 108 -7.46 -2.77 11.59
CA VAL A 108 -6.41 -1.80 11.24
C VAL A 108 -5.28 -1.82 12.27
N GLU A 109 -5.62 -1.79 13.56
CA GLU A 109 -4.66 -1.90 14.68
C GLU A 109 -3.93 -3.25 14.67
N ASN A 110 -4.66 -4.35 14.46
CA ASN A 110 -4.07 -5.69 14.40
C ASN A 110 -3.08 -5.87 13.24
N LEU A 111 -3.25 -5.13 12.14
CA LEU A 111 -2.30 -5.11 11.02
C LEU A 111 -1.13 -4.16 11.24
N GLY A 112 -1.17 -3.31 12.27
CA GLY A 112 -0.15 -2.29 12.52
C GLY A 112 -0.15 -1.17 11.48
N LEU A 113 -1.30 -0.91 10.85
CA LEU A 113 -1.44 0.19 9.89
C LEU A 113 -1.44 1.53 10.60
N ILE A 114 -1.02 2.57 9.89
CA ILE A 114 -1.20 3.95 10.34
C ILE A 114 -2.70 4.21 10.41
N TYR A 115 -3.18 4.63 11.58
CA TYR A 115 -4.57 4.93 11.86
C TYR A 115 -4.75 6.43 12.13
N PRO A 116 -5.84 7.07 11.65
CA PRO A 116 -6.11 8.45 11.96
C PRO A 116 -6.62 8.59 13.41
N ASP A 117 -5.72 8.75 14.37
CA ASP A 117 -6.08 8.95 15.79
C ASP A 117 -6.92 10.22 16.01
N SER A 118 -6.64 11.26 15.23
CA SER A 118 -7.47 12.48 15.15
C SER A 118 -7.30 13.13 13.78
N GLY A 119 -8.32 13.08 12.94
CA GLY A 119 -8.34 13.75 11.64
C GLY A 119 -8.35 12.78 10.45
N GLN A 120 -7.70 13.17 9.35
CA GLN A 120 -7.61 12.41 8.12
C GLN A 120 -6.17 12.00 7.86
N LEU A 121 -5.94 10.76 7.41
CA LEU A 121 -4.63 10.38 6.89
C LEU A 121 -4.31 11.17 5.62
N ASP A 122 -3.08 11.67 5.51
CA ASP A 122 -2.59 12.30 4.29
C ASP A 122 -2.27 11.27 3.18
N ILE A 123 -1.95 11.75 1.98
CA ILE A 123 -1.65 10.89 0.82
C ILE A 123 -0.45 9.97 1.10
N ARG A 124 0.58 10.49 1.77
CA ARG A 124 1.79 9.74 2.10
C ARG A 124 1.52 8.61 3.07
N GLN A 125 0.74 8.86 4.13
CA GLN A 125 0.34 7.85 5.11
C GLN A 125 -0.52 6.76 4.45
N ASN A 126 -1.45 7.15 3.57
CA ASN A 126 -2.22 6.19 2.78
C ASN A 126 -1.33 5.36 1.85
N TYR A 127 -0.33 5.99 1.22
CA TYR A 127 0.62 5.29 0.37
C TYR A 127 1.49 4.29 1.14
N VAL A 128 1.95 4.64 2.34
CA VAL A 128 2.68 3.71 3.23
C VAL A 128 1.82 2.50 3.58
N ASN A 129 0.57 2.72 4.02
CA ASN A 129 -0.37 1.64 4.30
C ASN A 129 -0.62 0.76 3.06
N TYR A 130 -0.75 1.37 1.88
CA TYR A 130 -0.94 0.66 0.62
C TYR A 130 0.21 -0.29 0.29
N ILE A 131 1.46 0.20 0.36
CA ILE A 131 2.64 -0.62 0.07
C ILE A 131 2.73 -1.78 1.04
N PHE A 132 2.50 -1.52 2.33
CA PHE A 132 2.47 -2.57 3.35
C PHE A 132 1.40 -3.63 3.03
N ILE A 133 0.16 -3.20 2.75
CA ILE A 133 -0.95 -4.11 2.43
C ILE A 133 -0.63 -4.96 1.19
N LYS A 134 -0.07 -4.37 0.13
CA LYS A 134 0.34 -5.11 -1.07
C LYS A 134 1.36 -6.21 -0.77
N GLN A 135 2.24 -6.02 0.21
CA GLN A 135 3.23 -7.02 0.61
C GLN A 135 2.61 -8.15 1.45
N ILE A 136 1.66 -7.84 2.34
CA ILE A 136 1.09 -8.83 3.26
C ILE A 136 -0.12 -9.58 2.68
N LEU A 137 -0.85 -8.99 1.73
CA LEU A 137 -2.10 -9.55 1.20
C LEU A 137 -1.93 -10.99 0.67
N PRO A 138 -0.90 -11.35 -0.11
CA PRO A 138 -0.73 -12.73 -0.58
C PRO A 138 -0.63 -13.74 0.57
N SER A 139 0.03 -13.37 1.68
CA SER A 139 0.13 -14.22 2.86
C SER A 139 -1.21 -14.36 3.58
N LEU A 140 -2.01 -13.29 3.63
CA LEU A 140 -3.37 -13.32 4.18
C LEU A 140 -4.30 -14.20 3.33
N GLU A 141 -4.27 -14.06 2.00
CA GLU A 141 -5.06 -14.88 1.07
C GLU A 141 -4.72 -16.36 1.22
N ILE A 142 -3.44 -16.70 1.38
CA ILE A 142 -3.03 -18.09 1.66
C ILE A 142 -3.61 -18.56 3.00
N ARG A 143 -3.61 -17.74 4.05
CA ARG A 143 -4.13 -18.13 5.38
C ARG A 143 -5.65 -18.22 5.42
N ALA A 144 -6.35 -17.28 4.79
CA ALA A 144 -7.81 -17.29 4.66
C ALA A 144 -8.29 -18.43 3.73
N GLY A 145 -7.57 -18.65 2.62
CA GLY A 145 -7.79 -19.73 1.67
C GLY A 145 -7.37 -21.11 2.20
N LYS A 146 -6.46 -21.19 3.19
CA LYS A 146 -6.11 -22.42 3.93
C LYS A 146 -7.23 -22.84 4.89
N GLY A 147 -8.40 -23.12 4.33
CA GLY A 147 -9.11 -24.35 4.65
C GLY A 147 -8.73 -25.42 3.64
N PHE A 148 -7.49 -25.93 3.66
CA PHE A 148 -7.16 -27.08 2.80
C PHE A 148 -7.59 -28.39 3.45
N LYS A 149 -8.26 -29.19 2.61
CA LYS A 149 -8.53 -30.63 2.77
C LYS A 149 -7.31 -31.38 3.29
#